data_AF-A0A418LUV8-F1
#
_entry.id   AF-A0A418LUV8-F1
#
_cell.length_a   1.000
_cell.length_b   1.000
_cell.length_c   1.000
_cell.angle_alpha   90.00
_cell.angle_beta   90.00
_cell.angle_gamma   90.00
#
_symmetry.space_group_name_H-M   'P 1'
#
loop_
_entity.id
_entity.type
_entity.pdbx_description
1 polymer ?
#
loop_
_entity_poly.entity_id
_entity_poly.type
_entity_poly.pdbx_seq_one_letter_code
_entity_poly.pdbx_strand_id
1 'polypeptide(L)'
;MSNHEGFRHIAMEPVVSDASASWVIQNEELDVLTQQYELLAEFVLESRQRKDPLYFHHFDIDLRRGPCLGKRLSGCGAGVHYLAVSPEGDIYPCHQFVGQAEFRMGDVFAGELNSDLTHTFEHVNFDMNSVCRTCFARYQCGGGCHANHWQIHHTLLYPDDFSCQLIRKRLECALYLEATESM
;
A
#
# COMPACT_ATOMS: atom_id res chain seq x y z
N MET A 1 17.52 19.40 -7.04
CA MET A 1 17.90 18.24 -7.87
C MET A 1 17.13 18.30 -9.18
N SER A 2 17.80 18.41 -10.32
CA SER A 2 17.20 18.28 -11.65
C SER A 2 16.99 16.80 -11.98
N ASN A 3 15.87 16.48 -12.61
CA ASN A 3 15.45 15.11 -12.91
C ASN A 3 16.15 14.60 -14.18
N HIS A 4 17.45 14.30 -14.06
CA HIS A 4 18.33 14.01 -15.20
C HIS A 4 17.99 12.72 -15.97
N GLU A 5 17.26 11.79 -15.34
CA GLU A 5 16.87 10.50 -15.92
C GLU A 5 15.48 10.54 -16.59
N GLY A 6 14.77 11.67 -16.54
CA GLY A 6 13.49 11.88 -17.24
C GLY A 6 12.24 11.22 -16.61
N PHE A 7 12.38 10.56 -15.45
CA PHE A 7 11.25 9.91 -14.76
C PHE A 7 10.30 10.92 -14.10
N ARG A 8 9.14 11.16 -14.71
CA ARG A 8 8.15 12.10 -14.14
C ARG A 8 7.25 11.49 -13.08
N HIS A 9 7.02 10.18 -13.12
CA HIS A 9 6.15 9.49 -12.18
C HIS A 9 6.96 8.44 -11.45
N ILE A 10 7.00 8.54 -10.12
CA ILE A 10 7.74 7.62 -9.26
C ILE A 10 6.80 7.08 -8.20
N ALA A 11 6.90 5.77 -7.94
CA ALA A 11 6.28 5.10 -6.81
C ALA A 11 7.37 4.27 -6.14
N MET A 12 7.61 4.52 -4.85
CA MET A 12 8.60 3.79 -4.06
C MET A 12 8.08 3.65 -2.64
N GLU A 13 8.30 2.48 -2.05
CA GLU A 13 8.00 2.17 -0.67
C GLU A 13 9.18 1.37 -0.08
N PRO A 14 9.38 1.40 1.24
CA PRO A 14 10.36 0.53 1.90
C PRO A 14 10.14 -0.94 1.58
N VAL A 15 11.24 -1.69 1.50
CA VAL A 15 11.19 -3.13 1.38
C VAL A 15 10.53 -3.74 2.62
N VAL A 16 9.61 -4.66 2.39
CA VAL A 16 9.03 -5.52 3.42
C VAL A 16 9.68 -6.89 3.28
N SER A 17 10.25 -7.40 4.36
CA SER A 17 10.94 -8.69 4.38
C SER A 17 10.89 -9.30 5.79
N ASP A 18 11.35 -10.55 5.93
CA ASP A 18 11.59 -11.18 7.23
C ASP A 18 12.51 -10.31 8.11
N ALA A 19 12.11 -10.09 9.36
CA ALA A 19 12.81 -9.20 10.30
C ALA A 19 14.27 -9.59 10.58
N SER A 20 14.66 -10.83 10.30
CA SER A 20 16.05 -11.30 10.41
C SER A 20 16.97 -10.82 9.29
N ALA A 21 16.42 -10.31 8.18
CA ALA A 21 17.20 -9.84 7.06
C ALA A 21 17.91 -8.50 7.36
N SER A 22 19.19 -8.41 7.01
CA SER A 22 20.05 -7.26 7.35
C SER A 22 19.68 -5.95 6.66
N TRP A 23 18.78 -5.99 5.67
CA TRP A 23 18.31 -4.85 4.90
C TRP A 23 16.89 -4.40 5.30
N VAL A 24 16.26 -5.04 6.29
CA VAL A 24 14.96 -4.60 6.79
C VAL A 24 15.15 -3.33 7.60
N ILE A 25 14.37 -2.32 7.23
CA ILE A 25 14.34 -1.05 7.95
C ILE A 25 13.71 -1.27 9.32
N GLN A 26 14.37 -0.76 10.35
CA GLN A 26 13.96 -0.92 11.73
C GLN A 26 13.20 0.31 12.25
N ASN A 27 12.53 0.16 13.39
CA ASN A 27 11.75 1.24 14.01
C ASN A 27 12.62 2.47 14.36
N GLU A 28 13.91 2.27 14.66
CA GLU A 28 14.87 3.33 14.96
C GLU A 28 15.11 4.27 13.76
N GLU A 29 14.86 3.80 12.54
CA GLU A 29 15.04 4.58 11.31
C GLU A 29 13.77 5.36 10.91
N LEU A 30 12.68 5.19 11.66
CA LEU A 30 11.39 5.79 11.35
C LEU A 30 11.43 7.33 11.34
N ASP A 31 12.15 7.93 12.27
CA ASP A 31 12.32 9.39 12.34
C ASP A 31 13.05 9.92 11.09
N VAL A 32 14.06 9.19 10.62
CA VAL A 32 14.79 9.56 9.40
C VAL A 32 13.87 9.42 8.20
N LEU A 33 13.15 8.31 8.07
CA LEU A 33 12.23 8.08 6.95
C LEU A 33 11.12 9.13 6.89
N THR A 34 10.53 9.47 8.02
CA THR A 34 9.45 10.48 8.08
C THR A 34 9.96 11.86 7.66
N GLN A 35 11.15 12.26 8.11
CA GLN A 35 11.82 13.49 7.64
C GLN A 35 12.13 13.44 6.14
N GLN A 36 12.55 12.31 5.59
CA GLN A 36 12.78 12.17 4.15
C GLN A 36 11.48 12.31 3.34
N TYR A 37 10.34 11.84 3.86
CA TYR A 37 9.04 12.08 3.20
C TYR A 37 8.65 13.56 3.23
N GLU A 38 8.94 14.29 4.32
CA GLU A 38 8.69 15.73 4.40
C GLU A 38 9.56 16.50 3.41
N LEU A 39 10.86 16.19 3.32
CA LEU A 39 11.76 16.75 2.31
C LEU A 39 11.31 16.42 0.89
N LEU A 40 10.83 15.20 0.66
CA LEU A 40 10.28 14.80 -0.64
C LEU A 40 9.01 15.60 -0.97
N ALA A 41 8.15 15.88 0.01
CA ALA A 41 6.94 16.66 -0.19
C ALA A 41 7.28 18.10 -0.62
N GLU A 42 8.21 18.76 0.07
CA GLU A 42 8.71 20.08 -0.33
C GLU A 42 9.30 20.06 -1.74
N PHE A 43 10.11 19.04 -2.06
CA PHE A 43 10.68 18.90 -3.40
C PHE A 43 9.60 18.73 -4.47
N VAL A 44 8.57 17.91 -4.21
CA VAL A 44 7.45 17.71 -5.12
C VAL A 44 6.72 19.03 -5.33
N LEU A 45 6.40 19.78 -4.27
CA LEU A 45 5.75 21.10 -4.34
C LEU A 45 6.54 22.09 -5.20
N GLU A 46 7.84 22.22 -4.96
CA GLU A 46 8.72 23.07 -5.78
C GLU A 46 8.76 22.61 -7.25
N SER A 47 8.78 21.30 -7.48
CA SER A 47 8.86 20.73 -8.83
C SER A 47 7.61 21.05 -9.66
N ARG A 48 6.44 21.21 -9.03
CA ARG A 48 5.18 21.54 -9.70
C ARG A 48 5.20 22.90 -10.41
N GLN A 49 6.11 23.80 -10.02
CA GLN A 49 6.32 25.09 -10.67
C GLN A 49 7.24 25.03 -11.90
N ARG A 50 7.88 23.88 -12.17
CA ARG A 50 8.82 23.66 -13.26
C ARG A 50 8.10 23.14 -14.51
N LYS A 51 8.80 23.13 -15.65
CA LYS A 51 8.26 22.57 -16.91
C LYS A 51 8.11 21.04 -16.88
N ASP A 52 8.84 20.36 -16.00
CA ASP A 52 8.92 18.91 -15.86
C ASP A 52 8.67 18.47 -14.40
N PRO A 53 7.45 18.64 -13.88
CA PRO A 53 7.16 18.33 -12.50
C PRO A 53 7.34 16.84 -12.18
N LEU A 54 7.76 16.57 -10.93
CA LEU A 54 7.81 15.22 -10.39
C LEU A 54 6.47 14.88 -9.74
N TYR A 55 5.94 13.72 -10.09
CA TYR A 55 4.77 13.11 -9.48
C TYR A 55 5.19 11.92 -8.65
N PHE A 56 4.93 12.00 -7.35
CA PHE A 56 5.13 10.88 -6.45
C PHE A 56 3.78 10.25 -6.14
N HIS A 57 3.56 9.02 -6.60
CA HIS A 57 2.26 8.36 -6.60
C HIS A 57 1.57 8.35 -5.23
N HIS A 58 2.32 8.20 -4.13
CA HIS A 58 1.73 8.16 -2.79
C HIS A 58 1.30 9.53 -2.26
N PHE A 59 1.66 10.62 -2.93
CA PHE A 59 1.19 11.97 -2.64
C PHE A 59 0.02 12.39 -3.53
N ASP A 60 -0.24 11.65 -4.61
CA ASP A 60 -1.33 11.95 -5.54
C ASP A 60 -2.66 11.43 -4.97
N ILE A 61 -3.32 12.26 -4.15
CA ILE A 61 -4.64 11.98 -3.58
C ILE A 61 -5.71 12.89 -4.21
N ASP A 62 -6.98 12.47 -4.20
CA ASP A 62 -8.10 13.33 -4.57
C ASP A 62 -9.00 13.50 -3.35
N LEU A 63 -8.98 14.67 -2.71
CA LEU A 63 -9.80 14.93 -1.52
C LEU A 63 -11.29 15.11 -1.83
N ARG A 64 -11.64 15.44 -3.08
CA ARG A 64 -13.03 15.70 -3.47
C ARG A 64 -13.75 14.41 -3.79
N ARG A 65 -13.12 13.54 -4.58
CA ARG A 65 -13.69 12.24 -4.98
C ARG A 65 -13.31 11.14 -3.99
N GLY A 66 -12.14 11.24 -3.36
CA GLY A 66 -11.55 10.17 -2.54
C GLY A 66 -11.30 8.89 -3.34
N PRO A 67 -10.88 7.82 -2.66
CA PRO A 67 -10.82 6.50 -3.25
C PRO A 67 -12.18 6.02 -3.73
N CYS A 68 -12.22 5.15 -4.74
CA CYS A 68 -13.44 4.47 -5.15
C CYS A 68 -14.00 3.61 -4.00
N LEU A 69 -15.31 3.33 -4.04
CA LEU A 69 -15.99 2.56 -2.98
C LEU A 69 -15.31 1.21 -2.72
N GLY A 70 -14.88 0.51 -3.78
CA GLY A 70 -14.14 -0.75 -3.65
C GLY A 70 -12.88 -0.61 -2.81
N LYS A 71 -12.05 0.42 -3.08
CA LYS A 71 -10.84 0.68 -2.27
C LYS A 71 -11.18 1.06 -0.83
N ARG A 72 -12.28 1.78 -0.60
CA ARG A 72 -12.72 2.16 0.74
C ARG A 72 -13.26 1.00 1.57
N LEU A 73 -13.71 -0.09 0.96
CA LEU A 73 -14.32 -1.23 1.66
C LEU A 73 -13.39 -2.45 1.72
N SER A 74 -12.69 -2.72 0.62
CA SER A 74 -11.94 -3.96 0.40
C SER A 74 -10.44 -3.73 0.14
N GLY A 75 -9.94 -2.51 0.37
CA GLY A 75 -8.52 -2.19 0.22
C GLY A 75 -8.02 -2.35 -1.21
N CYS A 76 -6.93 -3.10 -1.40
CA CYS A 76 -6.34 -3.32 -2.72
C CYS A 76 -7.12 -4.33 -3.60
N GLY A 77 -8.12 -5.02 -3.04
CA GLY A 77 -8.93 -6.00 -3.76
C GLY A 77 -8.28 -7.37 -3.95
N ALA A 78 -7.12 -7.63 -3.31
CA ALA A 78 -6.45 -8.92 -3.35
C ALA A 78 -7.40 -10.06 -2.96
N GLY A 79 -7.39 -11.14 -3.73
CA GLY A 79 -8.24 -12.31 -3.49
C GLY A 79 -9.71 -12.15 -3.86
N VAL A 80 -10.13 -10.98 -4.37
CA VAL A 80 -11.54 -10.71 -4.71
C VAL A 80 -11.69 -10.10 -6.10
N HIS A 81 -11.10 -8.92 -6.32
CA HIS A 81 -11.16 -8.19 -7.60
C HIS A 81 -9.79 -8.06 -8.26
N TYR A 82 -8.73 -8.40 -7.54
CA TYR A 82 -7.37 -8.53 -8.02
C TYR A 82 -6.86 -9.92 -7.66
N LEU A 83 -6.32 -10.60 -8.67
CA LEU A 83 -5.75 -11.95 -8.57
C LEU A 83 -4.42 -11.96 -9.32
N ALA A 84 -3.50 -12.80 -8.87
CA ALA A 84 -2.28 -13.12 -9.60
C ALA A 84 -2.38 -14.53 -10.17
N VAL A 85 -1.76 -14.75 -11.33
CA VAL A 85 -1.68 -16.05 -11.99
C VAL A 85 -0.20 -16.37 -12.20
N SER A 86 0.26 -17.53 -11.72
CA SER A 86 1.64 -17.98 -11.93
C SER A 86 1.84 -18.51 -13.36
N PRO A 87 3.10 -18.70 -13.83
CA PRO A 87 3.37 -19.33 -15.12
C PRO A 87 2.76 -20.73 -15.29
N GLU A 88 2.57 -21.46 -14.18
CA GLU A 88 1.98 -22.79 -14.13
C GLU A 88 0.44 -22.77 -14.24
N GLY A 89 -0.18 -21.59 -14.10
CA GLY A 89 -1.63 -21.41 -14.12
C GLY A 89 -2.28 -21.31 -12.74
N ASP A 90 -1.50 -21.38 -11.66
CA ASP A 90 -2.02 -21.29 -10.31
C ASP A 90 -2.50 -19.87 -9.98
N ILE A 91 -3.67 -19.76 -9.38
CA ILE A 91 -4.31 -18.50 -8.99
C ILE A 91 -3.95 -18.18 -7.53
N TYR A 92 -3.60 -16.92 -7.25
CA TYR A 92 -3.26 -16.41 -5.91
C TYR A 92 -3.95 -15.07 -5.63
N PRO A 93 -4.12 -14.67 -4.35
CA PRO A 93 -4.78 -13.41 -3.99
C PRO A 93 -4.07 -12.18 -4.54
N CYS A 94 -2.74 -12.18 -4.57
CA CYS A 94 -1.93 -11.16 -5.21
C CYS A 94 -0.52 -11.70 -5.52
N HIS A 95 0.29 -10.89 -6.20
CA HIS A 95 1.65 -11.28 -6.58
C HIS A 95 2.55 -11.64 -5.38
N GLN A 96 2.32 -11.06 -4.20
CA GLN A 96 3.12 -11.34 -2.99
C GLN A 96 2.84 -12.72 -2.38
N PHE A 97 1.71 -13.35 -2.73
CA PHE A 97 1.35 -14.68 -2.24
C PHE A 97 1.74 -15.82 -3.19
N VAL A 98 2.24 -15.50 -4.40
CA VAL A 98 2.64 -16.50 -5.39
C VAL A 98 3.74 -17.39 -4.81
N GLY A 99 3.54 -18.72 -4.91
CA GLY A 99 4.45 -19.72 -4.35
C GLY A 99 4.14 -20.15 -2.90
N GLN A 100 3.18 -19.51 -2.22
CA GLN A 100 2.73 -19.91 -0.89
C GLN A 100 1.54 -20.86 -1.02
N ALA A 101 1.76 -22.16 -0.85
CA ALA A 101 0.77 -23.21 -1.13
C ALA A 101 -0.57 -23.00 -0.39
N GLU A 102 -0.54 -22.44 0.83
CA GLU A 102 -1.72 -22.14 1.64
C GLU A 102 -2.61 -21.03 1.06
N PHE A 103 -2.09 -20.21 0.15
CA PHE A 103 -2.83 -19.15 -0.55
C PHE A 103 -3.17 -19.52 -1.99
N ARG A 104 -2.90 -20.75 -2.44
CA ARG A 104 -3.32 -21.19 -3.77
C ARG A 104 -4.84 -21.23 -3.85
N MET A 105 -5.40 -20.35 -4.67
CA MET A 105 -6.84 -20.21 -4.87
C MET A 105 -7.37 -21.12 -5.96
N GLY A 106 -6.56 -21.64 -6.88
CA GLY A 106 -7.09 -22.50 -7.95
C GLY A 106 -6.18 -22.55 -9.16
N ASP A 107 -6.75 -22.88 -10.31
CA ASP A 107 -6.05 -23.09 -11.57
C ASP A 107 -6.89 -22.52 -12.72
N VAL A 108 -6.29 -21.62 -13.50
CA VAL A 108 -6.97 -20.94 -14.62
C VAL A 108 -7.30 -21.87 -15.78
N PHE A 109 -6.51 -22.93 -16.00
CA PHE A 109 -6.73 -23.92 -17.05
C PHE A 109 -7.82 -24.92 -16.66
N ALA A 110 -7.97 -25.20 -15.36
CA ALA A 110 -9.07 -26.00 -14.84
C ALA A 110 -10.38 -25.19 -14.66
N GLY A 111 -10.30 -23.86 -14.62
CA GLY A 111 -11.44 -23.00 -14.31
C GLY A 111 -11.89 -23.09 -12.86
N GLU A 112 -10.95 -23.41 -11.96
CA GLU A 112 -11.21 -23.62 -10.53
C GLU A 112 -10.86 -22.37 -9.72
N LEU A 113 -11.73 -22.02 -8.77
CA LEU A 113 -11.46 -20.96 -7.80
C LEU A 113 -12.02 -21.34 -6.42
N ASN A 114 -11.15 -21.25 -5.42
CA ASN A 114 -11.42 -21.54 -4.02
C ASN A 114 -12.26 -20.39 -3.42
N SER A 115 -13.54 -20.68 -3.20
CA SER A 115 -14.49 -19.75 -2.62
C SER A 115 -14.15 -19.37 -1.17
N ASP A 116 -13.49 -20.25 -0.42
CA ASP A 116 -13.22 -20.02 1.01
C ASP A 116 -12.10 -19.00 1.20
N LEU A 117 -11.04 -19.07 0.40
CA LEU A 117 -10.00 -18.04 0.37
C LEU A 117 -10.56 -16.71 -0.15
N THR A 118 -11.37 -16.75 -1.20
CA THR A 118 -12.05 -15.55 -1.73
C THR A 118 -12.88 -14.88 -0.62
N HIS A 119 -13.69 -15.66 0.09
CA HIS A 119 -14.51 -15.18 1.19
C HIS A 119 -13.65 -14.65 2.34
N THR A 120 -12.51 -15.28 2.64
CA THR A 120 -11.58 -14.80 3.66
C THR A 120 -11.05 -13.41 3.32
N PHE A 121 -10.53 -13.21 2.11
CA PHE A 121 -10.00 -11.91 1.68
C PHE A 121 -11.09 -10.83 1.55
N GLU A 122 -12.32 -11.21 1.21
CA GLU A 122 -13.46 -10.29 1.19
C GLU A 122 -13.80 -9.73 2.58
N HIS A 123 -13.66 -10.55 3.63
CA HIS A 123 -14.09 -10.21 4.99
C HIS A 123 -12.96 -9.65 5.86
N VAL A 124 -11.69 -9.88 5.51
CA VAL A 124 -10.56 -9.28 6.21
C VAL A 124 -10.38 -7.84 5.74
N ASN A 125 -11.06 -6.92 6.41
CA ASN A 125 -10.99 -5.48 6.12
C ASN A 125 -10.63 -4.66 7.37
N PHE A 126 -10.35 -3.37 7.17
CA PHE A 126 -9.96 -2.46 8.23
C PHE A 126 -11.02 -2.33 9.35
N ASP A 127 -12.30 -2.55 9.04
CA ASP A 127 -13.39 -2.47 10.00
C ASP A 127 -13.40 -3.66 10.96
N MET A 128 -12.66 -4.73 10.69
CA MET A 128 -12.52 -5.86 11.61
C MET A 128 -11.44 -5.61 12.69
N ASN A 129 -10.68 -4.52 12.60
CA ASN A 129 -9.56 -4.22 13.50
C ASN A 129 -9.80 -2.92 14.30
N SER A 130 -9.64 -2.97 15.63
CA SER A 130 -9.82 -1.82 16.52
C SER A 130 -8.84 -0.67 16.27
N VAL A 131 -7.61 -0.96 15.87
CA VAL A 131 -6.58 0.06 15.53
C VAL A 131 -7.01 0.86 14.31
N CYS A 132 -7.51 0.17 13.28
CA CYS A 132 -7.95 0.80 12.05
C CYS A 132 -9.24 1.62 12.24
N ARG A 133 -10.18 1.16 13.09
CA ARG A 133 -11.45 1.87 13.36
C ARG A 133 -11.26 3.28 13.90
N THR A 134 -10.20 3.51 14.66
CA THR A 134 -9.89 4.84 15.25
C THR A 134 -8.90 5.65 14.41
N CYS A 135 -8.32 5.05 13.35
CA CYS A 135 -7.33 5.71 12.51
C CYS A 135 -7.97 6.70 11.54
N PHE A 136 -7.36 7.90 11.42
CA PHE A 136 -7.80 8.94 10.48
C PHE A 136 -7.57 8.55 9.01
N ALA A 137 -6.58 7.69 8.75
CA ALA A 137 -6.19 7.29 7.41
C ALA A 137 -7.04 6.14 6.84
N ARG A 138 -7.93 5.51 7.63
CA ARG A 138 -8.57 4.22 7.29
C ARG A 138 -9.25 4.17 5.92
N TYR A 139 -9.95 5.25 5.53
CA TYR A 139 -10.64 5.30 4.24
C TYR A 139 -9.74 5.62 3.06
N GLN A 140 -8.51 6.10 3.32
CA GLN A 140 -7.51 6.28 2.29
C GLN A 140 -6.59 5.06 2.16
N CYS A 141 -6.14 4.50 3.28
CA CYS A 141 -5.25 3.34 3.26
C CYS A 141 -5.98 2.03 2.96
N GLY A 142 -7.29 1.94 3.23
CA GLY A 142 -8.09 0.73 2.99
C GLY A 142 -7.70 -0.47 3.86
N GLY A 143 -6.94 -0.26 4.94
CA GLY A 143 -6.46 -1.31 5.84
C GLY A 143 -5.02 -1.76 5.63
N GLY A 144 -4.29 -1.21 4.66
CA GLY A 144 -2.89 -1.59 4.42
C GLY A 144 -2.74 -2.83 3.54
N CYS A 145 -1.59 -3.50 3.62
CA CYS A 145 -1.23 -4.62 2.75
C CYS A 145 -1.39 -5.96 3.46
N HIS A 146 -2.32 -6.80 3.00
CA HIS A 146 -2.55 -8.14 3.56
C HIS A 146 -1.31 -9.03 3.54
N ALA A 147 -0.49 -8.94 2.49
CA ALA A 147 0.74 -9.71 2.39
C ALA A 147 1.77 -9.30 3.46
N ASN A 148 1.86 -7.99 3.73
CA ASN A 148 2.73 -7.49 4.80
C ASN A 148 2.26 -7.96 6.18
N HIS A 149 0.95 -7.89 6.45
CA HIS A 149 0.37 -8.40 7.70
C HIS A 149 0.69 -9.88 7.89
N TRP A 150 0.52 -10.68 6.82
CA TRP A 150 0.82 -12.10 6.85
C TRP A 150 2.32 -12.36 7.08
N GLN A 151 3.18 -11.62 6.40
CA GLN A 151 4.62 -11.82 6.48
C GLN A 151 5.20 -11.49 7.86
N ILE A 152 4.66 -10.47 8.54
CA ILE A 152 5.16 -10.03 9.86
C ILE A 152 4.44 -10.76 11.01
N HIS A 153 3.13 -10.95 10.91
CA HIS A 153 2.29 -11.39 12.03
C HIS A 153 1.62 -12.75 11.79
N HIS A 154 1.81 -13.38 10.63
CA HIS A 154 1.12 -14.61 10.23
C HIS A 154 -0.41 -14.51 10.38
N THR A 155 -0.94 -13.33 10.04
CA THR A 155 -2.38 -13.03 10.06
C THR A 155 -2.68 -11.97 9.01
N LEU A 156 -3.84 -12.06 8.35
CA LEU A 156 -4.25 -11.07 7.35
C LEU A 156 -4.86 -9.80 7.99
N LEU A 157 -5.25 -9.88 9.27
CA LEU A 157 -6.12 -8.90 9.95
C LEU A 157 -5.37 -7.78 10.67
N TYR A 158 -4.22 -8.10 11.27
CA TYR A 158 -3.52 -7.16 12.13
C TYR A 158 -2.40 -6.46 11.35
N PRO A 159 -2.47 -5.12 11.20
CA PRO A 159 -1.44 -4.39 10.51
C PRO A 159 -0.20 -4.22 11.38
N ASP A 160 0.92 -4.10 10.69
CA ASP A 160 2.19 -3.70 11.30
C ASP A 160 2.19 -2.19 11.60
N ASP A 161 2.62 -1.83 12.81
CA ASP A 161 2.60 -0.45 13.29
C ASP A 161 3.59 0.43 12.53
N PHE A 162 4.78 -0.09 12.21
CA PHE A 162 5.79 0.64 11.43
C PHE A 162 5.22 1.07 10.07
N SER A 163 4.61 0.11 9.36
CA SER A 163 3.95 0.34 8.08
C SER A 163 2.80 1.35 8.21
N CYS A 164 2.01 1.26 9.28
CA CYS A 164 0.95 2.22 9.56
C CYS A 164 1.47 3.64 9.82
N GLN A 165 2.59 3.79 10.53
CA GLN A 165 3.22 5.09 10.76
C GLN A 165 3.68 5.72 9.45
N LEU A 166 4.30 4.94 8.57
CA LEU A 166 4.72 5.43 7.25
C LEU A 166 3.55 5.81 6.34
N ILE A 167 2.50 4.99 6.28
CA ILE A 167 1.30 5.31 5.49
C ILE A 167 0.64 6.60 6.00
N ARG A 168 0.54 6.78 7.33
CA ARG A 168 0.01 8.01 7.94
C ARG A 168 0.86 9.22 7.57
N LYS A 169 2.17 9.14 7.69
CA LYS A 169 3.08 10.24 7.30
C LYS A 169 2.96 10.57 5.82
N ARG A 170 2.91 9.58 4.92
CA ARG A 170 2.68 9.82 3.49
C ARG A 170 1.37 10.54 3.22
N LEU A 171 0.30 10.18 3.94
CA LEU A 171 -0.99 10.86 3.83
C LEU A 171 -0.94 12.29 4.40
N GLU A 172 -0.24 12.53 5.50
CA GLU A 172 0.01 13.90 6.01
C GLU A 172 0.71 14.78 4.97
N CYS A 173 1.78 14.27 4.35
CA CYS A 173 2.48 14.96 3.27
C CYS A 173 1.58 15.24 2.06
N ALA A 174 0.75 14.26 1.67
CA ALA A 174 -0.21 14.43 0.58
C ALA A 174 -1.26 15.51 0.89
N LEU A 175 -1.78 15.53 2.13
CA LEU A 175 -2.72 16.54 2.60
C LEU A 175 -2.09 17.94 2.63
N TYR A 176 -0.83 18.05 3.04
CA TYR A 176 -0.07 19.30 3.00
C TYR A 176 0.03 19.87 1.57
N LEU A 177 0.30 19.01 0.59
CA LEU A 177 0.38 19.42 -0.82
C LEU A 177 -0.97 19.92 -1.33
N GLU A 178 -2.05 19.17 -1.10
CA GLU A 178 -3.42 19.58 -1.48
C GLU A 178 -3.85 20.91 -0.83
N ALA A 179 -3.50 21.09 0.44
CA ALA A 179 -3.83 22.31 1.19
C ALA A 179 -3.08 23.53 0.63
N THR A 180 -1.80 23.37 0.33
CA THR A 180 -0.95 24.45 -0.21
C THR A 180 -1.37 24.86 -1.62
N GLU A 181 -1.87 23.92 -2.44
CA GLU A 181 -2.35 24.21 -3.80
C GLU A 181 -3.74 24.83 -3.87
N SER A 182 -4.53 24.65 -2.82
CA SER A 182 -5.89 25.20 -2.73
C SER A 182 -5.92 26.65 -2.22
N MET A 183 -4.77 27.22 -1.87
CA MET A 183 -4.58 28.60 -1.38
C MET A 183 -4.11 29.54 -2.50
#